data_AF-A0A1F4CGW9-F1
#
_entry.id   AF-A0A1F4CGW9-F1
#
_cell.length_a   1.000
_cell.length_b   1.000
_cell.length_c   1.000
_cell.angle_alpha   90.00
_cell.angle_beta   90.00
_cell.angle_gamma   90.00
#
_symmetry.space_group_name_H-M   'P 1'
#
loop_
_entity.id
_entity.type
_entity.pdbx_description
1 polymer ?
#
loop_
_entity_poly.entity_id
_entity_poly.type
_entity_poly.pdbx_seq_one_letter_code
_entity_poly.pdbx_strand_id
1 'polypeptide(L)'
;MVPEALRAAGAQVEAHDDHFAQNTTDVEWLAQVGKWGWVVISKDQNIRRNPLELAAYEAAKVRGFFVTAAGASGPENAALLARCLPGMVRRSAGRRGPFLFTISRSGVFTKLF
;
A
#
# COMPACT_ATOMS: atom_id res chain seq x y z
N MET A 1 12.66 9.08 -5.26
CA MET A 1 11.39 8.44 -5.66
C MET A 1 10.61 8.08 -4.40
N VAL A 2 9.51 7.32 -4.51
CA VAL A 2 8.68 6.95 -3.34
C VAL A 2 9.45 6.08 -2.33
N PRO A 3 10.19 5.02 -2.73
CA PRO A 3 10.93 4.20 -1.78
C PRO A 3 11.96 4.99 -0.98
N GLU A 4 12.73 5.88 -1.62
CA GLU A 4 13.76 6.67 -0.93
C GLU A 4 13.15 7.68 0.03
N ALA A 5 12.02 8.29 -0.31
CA ALA A 5 11.36 9.24 0.60
C ALA A 5 10.83 8.54 1.85
N LEU A 6 10.29 7.33 1.72
CA LEU A 6 9.83 6.53 2.86
C LEU A 6 11.01 6.00 3.70
N ARG A 7 12.11 5.57 3.05
CA ARG A 7 13.35 5.17 3.73
C ARG A 7 13.97 6.34 4.51
N ALA A 8 14.02 7.53 3.90
CA ALA A 8 14.47 8.75 4.57
C ALA A 8 13.58 9.15 5.75
N ALA A 9 12.28 8.79 5.71
CA ALA A 9 11.34 8.97 6.81
C ALA A 9 11.42 7.85 7.87
N GLY A 10 12.37 6.91 7.76
CA GLY A 10 12.65 5.86 8.73
C GLY A 10 11.89 4.55 8.52
N ALA A 11 11.17 4.39 7.40
CA ALA A 11 10.54 3.12 7.07
C ALA A 11 11.53 2.14 6.42
N GLN A 12 11.42 0.86 6.74
CA GLN A 12 11.98 -0.19 5.90
C GLN A 12 11.07 -0.39 4.69
N VAL A 13 11.62 -0.27 3.48
CA VAL A 13 10.86 -0.35 2.23
C VAL A 13 11.59 -1.24 1.25
N GLU A 14 10.85 -2.22 0.74
CA GLU A 14 11.25 -3.15 -0.31
C GLU A 14 10.46 -2.77 -1.58
N ALA A 15 11.13 -2.68 -2.74
CA ALA A 15 10.40 -2.51 -4.00
C ALA A 15 9.83 -3.87 -4.45
N HIS A 16 8.69 -3.85 -5.14
CA HIS A 16 8.09 -5.06 -5.70
C HIS A 16 9.10 -5.84 -6.57
N ASP A 17 9.80 -5.12 -7.44
CA ASP A 17 10.76 -5.68 -8.40
C ASP A 17 12.02 -6.26 -7.74
N ASP A 18 12.25 -5.99 -6.45
CA ASP A 18 13.35 -6.60 -5.70
C ASP A 18 13.03 -8.06 -5.30
N HIS A 19 11.76 -8.44 -5.24
CA HIS A 19 11.29 -9.73 -4.72
C HIS A 19 10.51 -10.57 -5.74
N PHE A 20 9.90 -9.93 -6.74
CA PHE A 20 9.03 -10.58 -7.70
C PHE A 20 9.42 -10.20 -9.13
N ALA A 21 9.30 -11.16 -10.04
CA ALA A 21 9.50 -10.88 -11.46
C ALA A 21 8.34 -9.99 -11.96
N GLN A 22 8.60 -9.18 -13.00
CA GLN A 22 7.57 -8.29 -13.56
C GLN A 22 6.33 -9.03 -14.10
N ASN A 23 6.45 -10.33 -14.38
CA ASN A 23 5.35 -11.19 -14.85
C ASN A 23 4.69 -12.01 -13.73
N THR A 24 5.11 -11.85 -12.47
CA THR A 24 4.46 -12.52 -11.33
C THR A 24 3.03 -12.02 -11.21
N THR A 25 2.08 -12.95 -11.04
CA THR A 25 0.66 -12.59 -10.98
C THR A 25 0.29 -11.95 -9.64
N ASP A 26 -0.74 -11.11 -9.64
CA ASP A 26 -1.23 -10.47 -8.42
C ASP A 26 -1.59 -11.46 -7.32
N VAL A 27 -2.18 -12.59 -7.69
CA VAL A 27 -2.55 -13.65 -6.75
C VAL A 27 -1.32 -14.21 -6.03
N GLU A 28 -0.22 -14.44 -6.75
CA GLU A 28 1.00 -15.05 -6.20
C GLU A 28 1.73 -14.11 -5.25
N TRP A 29 2.00 -12.88 -5.68
CA TRP A 29 2.78 -11.95 -4.86
C TRP A 29 1.96 -11.43 -3.66
N LEU A 30 0.66 -11.20 -3.81
CA LEU A 30 -0.22 -10.79 -2.70
C LEU A 30 -0.28 -11.86 -1.61
N ALA A 31 -0.41 -13.13 -1.99
CA ALA A 31 -0.39 -14.23 -1.03
C ALA A 31 0.95 -14.30 -0.28
N GLN A 32 2.06 -14.03 -0.95
CA GLN A 32 3.39 -14.05 -0.34
C GLN A 32 3.59 -12.87 0.63
N VAL A 33 3.22 -11.65 0.22
CA VAL A 33 3.28 -10.45 1.06
C VAL A 33 2.36 -10.58 2.28
N GLY A 34 1.18 -11.18 2.12
CA GLY A 34 0.28 -11.51 3.21
C GLY A 34 0.92 -12.46 4.24
N LYS A 35 1.62 -13.52 3.76
CA LYS A 35 2.36 -14.46 4.62
C LYS A 35 3.52 -13.79 5.36
N TRP A 36 4.26 -12.90 4.70
CA TRP A 36 5.32 -12.13 5.34
C TRP A 36 4.79 -11.11 6.35
N GLY A 37 3.48 -10.85 6.34
CA GLY A 37 2.89 -9.79 7.14
C GLY A 37 3.48 -8.45 6.72
N TRP A 38 3.67 -8.20 5.43
CA TRP A 38 4.11 -6.89 4.96
C TRP A 38 2.92 -5.96 4.75
N VAL A 39 3.22 -4.67 4.58
CA VAL A 39 2.23 -3.64 4.27
C VAL A 39 2.45 -3.19 2.83
N VAL A 40 1.44 -3.36 1.99
CA VAL A 40 1.46 -2.92 0.59
C VAL A 40 1.21 -1.42 0.51
N ILE A 41 2.01 -0.72 -0.28
CA ILE A 41 1.76 0.68 -0.65
C ILE A 41 1.61 0.73 -2.17
N SER A 42 0.46 1.20 -2.65
CA SER A 42 0.19 1.30 -4.08
C SER A 42 -0.43 2.66 -4.44
N LYS A 43 -0.34 3.03 -5.71
CA LYS A 43 -0.98 4.23 -6.29
C LYS A 43 -2.19 3.88 -7.15
N ASP A 44 -2.62 2.62 -7.13
CA ASP A 44 -3.78 2.20 -7.91
C ASP A 44 -5.06 2.80 -7.33
N GLN A 45 -5.78 3.52 -8.17
CA GLN A 45 -7.02 4.21 -7.84
C GLN A 45 -8.24 3.34 -8.11
N ASN A 46 -8.07 2.31 -8.96
CA ASN A 46 -9.12 1.39 -9.36
C ASN A 46 -9.48 0.40 -8.25
N ILE A 47 -8.63 0.27 -7.22
CA ILE A 47 -8.90 -0.55 -6.04
C ILE A 47 -10.26 -0.24 -5.38
N ARG A 48 -10.74 1.01 -5.49
CA ARG A 48 -12.06 1.41 -4.94
C ARG A 48 -13.25 0.89 -5.76
N ARG A 49 -13.04 0.59 -7.04
CA ARG A 49 -14.08 0.31 -8.03
C ARG A 49 -14.16 -1.16 -8.42
N ASN A 50 -13.22 -1.98 -7.96
CA ASN A 50 -13.11 -3.38 -8.35
C ASN A 50 -13.33 -4.30 -7.13
N PRO A 51 -14.58 -4.76 -6.89
CA PRO A 51 -14.90 -5.64 -5.77
C PRO A 51 -14.16 -6.98 -5.81
N LEU A 52 -13.90 -7.52 -7.01
CA LEU A 52 -13.18 -8.79 -7.17
C LEU A 52 -11.72 -8.66 -6.74
N GLU A 53 -11.09 -7.54 -7.08
CA GLU A 53 -9.74 -7.24 -6.65
C GLU A 53 -9.69 -7.04 -5.12
N LEU A 54 -10.62 -6.27 -4.54
CA LEU A 54 -10.72 -6.13 -3.07
C LEU A 54 -10.84 -7.49 -2.36
N ALA A 55 -11.66 -8.39 -2.89
CA ALA A 55 -11.82 -9.74 -2.35
C ALA A 55 -10.51 -10.54 -2.43
N ALA A 56 -9.70 -10.35 -3.48
CA ALA A 56 -8.39 -11.00 -3.61
C ALA A 56 -7.40 -10.50 -2.54
N TYR A 57 -7.35 -9.18 -2.29
CA TYR A 57 -6.53 -8.60 -1.22
C TYR A 57 -6.96 -9.08 0.17
N GLU A 58 -8.27 -9.16 0.41
CA GLU A 58 -8.83 -9.64 1.66
C GLU A 58 -8.52 -11.13 1.88
N ALA A 59 -8.73 -11.97 0.87
CA ALA A 59 -8.44 -13.41 0.91
C ALA A 59 -6.94 -13.68 1.13
N ALA A 60 -6.07 -12.85 0.53
CA ALA A 60 -4.62 -12.90 0.74
C ALA A 60 -4.18 -12.34 2.10
N LYS A 61 -5.11 -11.89 2.96
CA LYS A 61 -4.86 -11.29 4.28
C LYS A 61 -3.94 -10.07 4.23
N VAL A 62 -3.99 -9.32 3.13
CA VAL A 62 -3.08 -8.21 2.89
C VAL A 62 -3.43 -7.03 3.80
N ARG A 63 -2.38 -6.34 4.23
CA ARG A 63 -2.45 -5.04 4.88
C ARG A 63 -1.97 -4.01 3.88
N GLY A 64 -2.73 -2.96 3.60
CA GLY A 64 -2.33 -2.04 2.53
C GLY A 64 -2.87 -0.63 2.62
N PHE A 65 -2.14 0.28 1.98
CA PHE A 65 -2.44 1.69 1.83
C PHE A 65 -2.36 2.09 0.35
N PHE A 66 -3.46 2.62 -0.18
CA PHE A 66 -3.59 2.97 -1.61
C PHE A 66 -3.78 4.47 -1.78
N VAL A 67 -2.86 5.12 -2.50
CA VAL A 67 -2.99 6.54 -2.83
C VAL A 67 -3.97 6.70 -3.99
N THR A 68 -5.08 7.38 -3.74
CA THR A 68 -6.14 7.59 -4.75
C THR A 68 -6.14 9.02 -5.30
N ALA A 69 -4.99 9.69 -5.29
CA ALA A 69 -4.82 11.05 -5.76
C ALA A 69 -4.59 11.06 -7.29
N ALA A 70 -5.63 11.30 -8.07
CA ALA A 70 -5.53 11.44 -9.53
C ALA A 70 -4.51 12.52 -9.93
N GLY A 71 -3.65 12.20 -10.91
CA GLY A 71 -2.70 13.14 -11.50
C GLY A 71 -1.53 13.57 -10.62
N ALA A 72 -1.31 12.93 -9.46
CA ALA A 72 -0.14 13.24 -8.62
C ALA A 72 1.15 12.71 -9.25
N SER A 73 2.15 13.58 -9.39
CA SER A 73 3.48 13.24 -9.86
C SER A 73 4.21 12.29 -8.88
N GLY A 74 5.30 11.68 -9.35
CA GLY A 74 6.17 10.84 -8.50
C GLY A 74 6.63 11.55 -7.21
N PRO A 75 7.16 12.78 -7.29
CA PRO A 75 7.56 13.56 -6.10
C PRO A 75 6.39 13.91 -5.17
N GLU A 76 5.21 14.27 -5.71
CA GLU A 76 4.04 14.56 -4.88
C GLU A 76 3.57 13.34 -4.10
N ASN A 77 3.56 12.16 -4.73
CA ASN A 77 3.24 10.91 -4.06
C ASN A 77 4.27 10.58 -2.97
N ALA A 78 5.56 10.79 -3.24
CA ALA A 78 6.63 10.56 -2.28
C ALA A 78 6.47 11.46 -1.04
N ALA A 79 6.22 12.75 -1.24
CA ALA A 79 5.99 13.71 -0.16
C ALA A 79 4.69 13.40 0.62
N LEU A 80 3.62 13.00 -0.06
CA LEU A 80 2.37 12.56 0.56
C LEU A 80 2.59 11.34 1.44
N LEU A 81 3.22 10.28 0.91
CA LEU A 81 3.44 9.03 1.64
C LEU A 81 4.39 9.22 2.82
N ALA A 82 5.47 9.99 2.66
CA ALA A 82 6.38 10.35 3.77
C ALA A 82 5.62 11.09 4.88
N ARG A 83 4.79 12.07 4.54
CA ARG A 83 3.95 12.80 5.51
C ARG A 83 2.92 11.89 6.19
N CYS A 84 2.35 10.93 5.45
CA CYS A 84 1.33 10.01 5.96
C CYS A 84 1.91 8.81 6.72
N LEU A 85 3.24 8.59 6.67
CA LEU A 85 3.90 7.44 7.27
C LEU A 85 3.55 7.23 8.76
N PRO A 86 3.60 8.24 9.66
CA PRO A 86 3.21 8.05 11.05
C PRO A 86 1.75 7.56 11.19
N GLY A 87 0.86 8.05 10.31
CA GLY A 87 -0.54 7.65 10.27
C GLY A 87 -0.76 6.22 9.76
N MET A 88 0.08 5.76 8.82
CA MET A 88 0.12 4.37 8.34
C MET A 88 0.61 3.43 9.45
N VAL A 89 1.72 3.77 10.09
CA VAL A 89 2.29 3.02 11.22
C VAL A 89 1.25 2.85 12.32
N ARG A 90 0.61 3.95 12.77
CA ARG A 90 -0.42 3.90 13.83
C ARG A 90 -1.59 2.98 13.49
N ARG A 91 -1.98 2.89 12.22
CA ARG A 91 -3.10 2.04 11.76
C ARG A 91 -2.69 0.58 11.59
N SER A 92 -1.42 0.32 11.30
CA SER A 92 -0.87 -1.04 11.15
C SER A 92 -0.39 -1.65 12.46
N ALA A 93 0.02 -0.82 13.44
CA ALA A 93 0.54 -1.24 14.72
C ALA A 93 -0.47 -2.09 15.49
N GLY A 94 -0.05 -3.28 15.91
CA GLY A 94 -0.88 -4.22 16.69
C GLY A 94 -2.02 -4.89 15.92
N ARG A 95 -2.21 -4.61 14.62
CA ARG A 95 -3.28 -5.20 13.82
C ARG A 95 -2.76 -6.36 12.98
N ARG A 96 -3.26 -7.56 13.29
CA ARG A 96 -3.20 -8.71 12.38
C ARG A 96 -4.26 -8.46 11.30
N GLY A 97 -3.85 -8.40 10.02
CA GLY A 97 -4.74 -8.07 8.90
C GLY A 97 -5.87 -9.10 8.69
N PRO A 98 -6.68 -8.97 7.62
CA PRO A 98 -6.56 -7.99 6.55
C PRO A 98 -7.03 -6.58 6.93
N PHE A 99 -6.48 -5.58 6.26
CA PHE A 99 -7.12 -4.27 6.17
C PHE A 99 -6.62 -3.53 4.94
N LEU A 100 -7.49 -2.72 4.33
CA LEU A 100 -7.08 -1.76 3.33
C LEU A 100 -7.55 -0.36 3.69
N PHE A 101 -6.65 0.60 3.48
CA PHE A 101 -6.96 2.01 3.57
C PHE A 101 -6.64 2.69 2.25
N THR A 102 -7.41 3.71 1.92
CA THR A 102 -7.07 4.64 0.86
C THR A 102 -6.60 5.96 1.45
N ILE A 103 -5.65 6.61 0.79
CA ILE A 103 -5.07 7.90 1.19
C ILE A 103 -5.45 8.91 0.10
N SER A 104 -6.21 9.94 0.47
CA SER A 104 -6.50 11.07 -0.42
C SER A 104 -5.27 11.95 -0.65
N ARG A 105 -5.34 12.87 -1.62
CA ARG A 105 -4.27 13.89 -1.83
C ARG A 105 -4.01 14.74 -0.59
N SER A 106 -5.04 14.97 0.24
CA SER A 106 -4.92 15.70 1.51
C SER A 106 -4.39 14.85 2.67
N GLY A 107 -4.14 13.55 2.46
CA GLY A 107 -3.65 12.64 3.50
C GLY A 107 -4.74 12.06 4.41
N VAL A 108 -6.00 12.10 3.98
CA VAL A 108 -7.12 11.50 4.70
C VAL A 108 -7.16 10.00 4.43
N PHE A 109 -7.30 9.22 5.50
CA PHE A 109 -7.40 7.76 5.44
C PHE A 109 -8.86 7.31 5.45
N THR A 110 -9.28 6.53 4.46
CA THR A 110 -10.60 5.87 4.42
C THR A 110 -10.42 4.36 4.42
N LYS A 111 -11.02 3.66 5.38
CA LYS A 111 -10.98 2.20 5.48
C LYS A 111 -11.89 1.58 4.40
N LEU A 112 -11.41 0.54 3.73
CA LEU A 112 -12.20 -0.26 2.78
C LEU A 112 -12.77 -1.51 3.45
N PHE A 113 -11.93 -2.27 4.15
CA PHE A 113 -12.28 -3.40 5.02
C PHE A 113 -11.24 -3.56 6.13
#